data_AF-A0A2V9KU23-F1
#
_entry.id   AF-A0A2V9KU23-F1
#
_cell.length_a   1.000
_cell.length_b   1.000
_cell.length_c   1.000
_cell.angle_alpha   90.00
_cell.angle_beta   90.00
_cell.angle_gamma   90.00
#
_symmetry.space_group_name_H-M   'P 1'
#
loop_
_entity.id
_entity.type
_entity.pdbx_description
1 polymer ?
#
loop_
_entity_poly.entity_id
_entity_poly.type
_entity_poly.pdbx_seq_one_letter_code
_entity_poly.pdbx_strand_id
1 'polypeptide(L)'
;MMVQERSRGSVQVGSRVPIATGQGAQFQYQSVGMTIECRPIGRDGSVSLDLHVDVEGLLKPEEAGLSAAERNPVFRTNIFRSEAVIPLGKPTVVGAMDDVASNRRYEIEVTATKVR
;
A
#
# COMPACT_ATOMS: atom_id res chain seq x y z
N MET A 1 -1.63 -7.70 11.89
CA MET A 1 -0.31 -8.34 11.75
C MET A 1 0.32 -8.45 13.14
N MET A 2 0.94 -9.58 13.50
CA MET A 2 1.73 -9.71 14.73
C MET A 2 3.21 -9.51 14.40
N VAL A 3 3.89 -8.63 15.12
CA VAL A 3 5.30 -8.28 14.88
C VAL A 3 6.02 -8.16 16.21
N GLN A 4 7.22 -8.75 16.31
CA GLN A 4 8.07 -8.59 17.48
C GLN A 4 8.62 -7.16 17.56
N GLU A 5 8.87 -6.68 18.78
CA GLU A 5 9.48 -5.37 18.98
C GLU A 5 10.84 -5.25 18.25
N ARG A 6 11.08 -4.10 17.62
CA ARG A 6 12.27 -3.75 16.84
C ARG A 6 12.52 -4.60 15.60
N SER A 7 11.66 -5.59 15.33
CA SER A 7 11.67 -6.40 14.10
C SER A 7 10.80 -5.77 13.02
N ARG A 8 11.13 -6.05 11.75
CA ARG A 8 10.27 -5.70 10.62
C ARG A 8 9.22 -6.78 10.41
N GLY A 9 7.97 -6.39 10.26
CA GLY A 9 6.90 -7.23 9.75
C GLY A 9 6.44 -6.70 8.41
N SER A 10 6.14 -7.59 7.47
CA SER A 10 5.54 -7.24 6.20
C SER A 10 4.36 -8.14 5.87
N VAL A 11 3.37 -7.57 5.19
CA VAL A 11 2.30 -8.30 4.55
C VAL A 11 2.16 -7.78 3.13
N GLN A 12 2.10 -8.69 2.17
CA GLN A 12 1.86 -8.37 0.77
C GLN A 12 0.68 -9.19 0.26
N VAL A 13 -0.24 -8.51 -0.42
CA VAL A 13 -1.37 -9.13 -1.10
C VAL A 13 -1.46 -8.55 -2.49
N GLY A 14 -1.67 -9.37 -3.51
CA GLY A 14 -1.71 -8.86 -4.87
C GLY A 14 -1.93 -9.93 -5.93
N SER A 15 -1.93 -9.46 -7.16
CA SER A 15 -2.02 -10.25 -8.39
C SER A 15 -0.93 -9.79 -9.36
N ARG A 16 -0.71 -10.56 -10.42
CA ARG A 16 0.25 -10.19 -11.47
C ARG A 16 -0.48 -9.96 -12.78
N VAL A 17 -0.22 -8.82 -13.41
CA VAL A 17 -0.83 -8.39 -14.66
C VAL A 17 0.13 -8.71 -15.81
N PRO A 18 -0.28 -9.52 -16.81
CA PRO A 18 0.52 -9.74 -18.01
C PRO A 18 0.46 -8.51 -18.93
N ILE A 19 1.61 -8.09 -19.42
CA ILE A 19 1.81 -6.97 -20.34
C ILE A 19 2.49 -7.55 -21.58
N ALA A 20 1.85 -7.42 -22.74
CA ALA A 20 2.45 -7.85 -24.01
C ALA A 20 3.61 -6.90 -24.37
N THR A 21 4.80 -7.45 -24.63
CA THR A 21 6.02 -6.65 -24.89
C THR A 21 6.49 -6.67 -26.34
N GLY A 22 5.75 -7.32 -27.26
CA GLY A 22 6.11 -7.40 -28.67
C GLY A 22 5.11 -8.20 -29.53
N GLN A 23 5.49 -8.53 -30.76
CA GLN A 23 4.72 -9.45 -31.61
C GLN A 23 4.92 -10.90 -31.15
N GLY A 24 3.83 -11.60 -30.83
CA GLY A 24 3.83 -13.00 -30.37
C GLY A 24 3.36 -13.16 -28.92
N ALA A 25 3.54 -14.35 -28.34
CA ALA A 25 3.13 -14.70 -26.98
C ALA A 25 4.19 -14.34 -25.91
N GLN A 26 4.78 -13.15 -26.02
CA GLN A 26 5.77 -12.64 -25.06
C GLN A 26 5.09 -11.69 -24.06
N PHE A 27 5.16 -12.04 -22.78
CA PHE A 27 4.54 -11.29 -21.69
C PHE A 27 5.55 -10.95 -20.59
N GLN A 28 5.50 -9.71 -20.11
CA GLN A 28 6.10 -9.30 -18.85
C GLN A 28 5.00 -9.23 -17.79
N TYR A 29 5.31 -9.58 -16.54
CA TYR A 29 4.35 -9.57 -15.45
C TYR A 29 4.67 -8.49 -14.43
N GLN A 30 3.76 -7.53 -14.28
CA GLN A 30 3.84 -6.48 -13.27
C GLN A 30 2.94 -6.83 -12.08
N SER A 31 3.45 -6.66 -10.86
CA SER A 31 2.65 -6.86 -9.65
C SER A 31 1.71 -5.68 -9.44
N VAL A 32 0.51 -5.97 -8.95
CA VAL A 32 -0.46 -4.99 -8.44
C VAL A 32 -1.03 -5.52 -7.14
N GLY A 33 -1.28 -4.66 -6.18
CA GLY A 33 -1.68 -5.08 -4.85
C GLY A 33 -1.32 -4.07 -3.78
N MET A 34 -1.12 -4.57 -2.57
CA MET A 34 -0.76 -3.75 -1.43
C MET A 34 0.36 -4.42 -0.65
N THR A 35 1.33 -3.62 -0.26
CA THR A 35 2.39 -4.00 0.67
C THR A 35 2.31 -3.10 1.88
N ILE A 36 2.30 -3.69 3.07
CA ILE A 36 2.41 -2.96 4.34
C ILE A 36 3.63 -3.50 5.06
N GLU A 37 4.60 -2.65 5.31
CA GLU A 37 5.78 -2.95 6.12
C GLU A 37 5.76 -2.06 7.36
N CYS A 38 6.08 -2.63 8.52
CA CYS A 38 6.24 -1.81 9.71
C CYS A 38 7.30 -2.35 10.67
N ARG A 39 7.78 -1.46 11.53
CA ARG A 39 8.71 -1.77 12.62
C ARG A 39 8.25 -1.07 13.90
N PRO A 40 7.65 -1.79 14.85
CA PRO A 40 7.24 -1.21 16.12
C PRO A 40 8.42 -1.11 17.09
N ILE A 41 8.49 -0.01 17.84
CA ILE A 41 9.38 0.18 18.99
C ILE A 41 8.51 0.49 20.20
N GLY A 42 8.60 -0.35 21.23
CA GLY A 42 7.79 -0.24 22.43
C GLY A 42 8.12 1.02 23.23
N ARG A 43 7.09 1.63 23.81
CA ARG A 43 7.20 2.73 24.79
C ARG A 43 6.18 2.49 25.90
N ASP A 44 6.30 3.21 27.01
CA ASP A 44 5.30 3.15 28.07
C ASP A 44 3.94 3.65 27.56
N GLY A 45 2.97 2.74 27.46
CA GLY A 45 1.60 3.03 27.01
C GLY A 45 1.43 3.32 25.51
N SER A 46 2.48 3.24 24.70
CA SER A 46 2.43 3.55 23.27
C SER A 46 3.46 2.77 22.45
N VAL A 47 3.40 2.89 21.13
CA VAL A 47 4.38 2.32 20.19
C VAL A 47 4.83 3.41 19.22
N SER A 48 6.13 3.55 19.03
CA SER A 48 6.67 4.26 17.86
C SER A 48 6.60 3.30 16.69
N LEU A 49 5.94 3.68 15.60
CA LEU A 49 5.80 2.85 14.42
C LEU A 49 6.45 3.54 13.22
N ASP A 50 7.52 2.92 12.71
CA ASP A 50 8.00 3.16 11.35
C ASP A 50 7.12 2.33 10.42
N LEU A 51 6.38 3.01 9.51
CA LEU A 51 5.36 2.44 8.66
C LEU A 51 5.59 2.83 7.20
N HIS A 52 5.57 1.84 6.32
CA HIS A 52 5.59 1.98 4.88
C HIS A 52 4.38 1.23 4.31
N VAL A 53 3.58 1.91 3.49
CA VAL A 53 2.44 1.32 2.78
C VAL A 53 2.55 1.66 1.31
N ASP A 54 2.58 0.64 0.45
CA ASP A 54 2.46 0.76 -0.99
C ASP A 54 1.12 0.19 -1.44
N VAL A 55 0.37 0.96 -2.23
CA VAL A 55 -0.85 0.50 -2.89
C VAL A 55 -0.69 0.68 -4.40
N GLU A 56 -0.59 -0.44 -5.09
CA GLU A 56 -0.43 -0.57 -6.53
C GLU A 56 -1.75 -1.03 -7.16
N GLY A 57 -2.17 -0.39 -8.24
CA GLY A 57 -3.38 -0.74 -8.95
C GLY A 57 -3.32 -0.41 -10.43
N LEU A 58 -4.43 -0.67 -11.12
CA LEU A 58 -4.63 -0.32 -12.52
C LEU A 58 -5.61 0.84 -12.63
N LEU A 59 -5.38 1.73 -13.58
CA LEU A 59 -6.41 2.65 -14.07
C LEU A 59 -7.31 1.91 -15.05
N LYS A 60 -8.60 2.23 -15.04
CA LYS A 60 -9.45 1.91 -16.19
C LYS A 60 -9.05 2.78 -17.39
N PRO A 61 -9.23 2.33 -18.64
CA PRO A 61 -8.93 3.15 -19.82
C PRO A 61 -9.58 4.54 -19.76
N GLU A 62 -10.83 4.61 -19.28
CA GLU A 62 -11.54 5.90 -19.11
C GLU A 62 -10.85 6.83 -18.10
N GLU A 63 -10.34 6.28 -17.00
CA GLU A 63 -9.62 7.02 -15.95
C GLU A 63 -8.23 7.48 -16.42
N ALA A 64 -7.63 6.75 -17.36
CA ALA A 64 -6.32 7.06 -17.93
C ALA A 64 -6.37 8.07 -19.09
N GLY A 65 -7.57 8.49 -19.52
CA GLY A 65 -7.74 9.31 -20.73
C GLY A 65 -7.35 8.58 -22.01
N LEU A 66 -7.33 7.24 -21.98
CA LEU A 66 -6.95 6.40 -23.10
C LEU A 66 -8.20 5.94 -23.86
N SER A 67 -8.08 5.88 -25.19
CA SER A 67 -9.06 5.24 -26.05
C SER A 67 -9.07 3.73 -25.83
N ALA A 68 -10.19 3.06 -26.08
CA ALA A 68 -10.29 1.59 -25.98
C ALA A 68 -9.31 0.83 -26.91
N ALA A 69 -8.71 1.53 -27.89
CA ALA A 69 -7.70 0.98 -28.80
C ALA A 69 -6.29 0.92 -28.17
N GLU A 70 -6.05 1.68 -27.10
CA GLU A 70 -4.80 1.68 -26.35
C GLU A 70 -4.84 0.53 -25.33
N ARG A 71 -4.10 -0.55 -25.63
CA ARG A 71 -4.16 -1.82 -24.89
C ARG A 71 -3.17 -1.93 -23.72
N ASN A 72 -2.37 -0.89 -23.48
CA ASN A 72 -1.35 -0.94 -22.44
C ASN A 72 -1.94 -0.52 -21.09
N PRO A 73 -1.78 -1.34 -20.03
CA PRO A 73 -2.25 -0.99 -18.71
C PRO A 73 -1.50 0.23 -18.16
N VAL A 74 -2.23 1.16 -17.55
CA VAL A 74 -1.64 2.25 -16.77
C VAL A 74 -1.67 1.86 -15.30
N PHE A 75 -0.49 1.79 -14.70
CA PHE A 75 -0.32 1.46 -13.29
C PHE A 75 -0.40 2.73 -12.44
N ARG A 76 -1.02 2.60 -11.28
CA ARG A 76 -1.11 3.63 -10.25
C ARG A 76 -0.44 3.13 -8.99
N THR A 77 0.37 3.98 -8.37
CA THR A 77 1.06 3.67 -7.13
C THR A 77 0.85 4.80 -6.14
N ASN A 78 0.33 4.47 -4.96
CA ASN A 78 0.26 5.36 -3.81
C ASN A 78 1.25 4.86 -2.77
N ILE A 79 2.22 5.70 -2.40
CA ILE A 79 3.25 5.35 -1.42
C ILE A 79 3.11 6.25 -0.20
N PHE A 80 2.95 5.63 0.95
CA PHE A 80 2.88 6.29 2.24
C PHE A 80 4.02 5.85 3.14
N ARG A 81 4.75 6.81 3.72
CA ARG A 81 5.80 6.57 4.70
C ARG A 81 5.59 7.50 5.89
N SER A 82 5.64 6.95 7.09
CA SER A 82 5.45 7.74 8.31
C SER A 82 6.17 7.11 9.50
N GLU A 83 6.65 7.97 10.38
CA GLU A 83 7.00 7.60 11.74
C GLU A 83 5.97 8.23 12.68
N ALA A 84 5.18 7.40 13.35
CA ALA A 84 4.07 7.85 14.19
C ALA A 84 4.13 7.25 15.60
N VAL A 85 3.61 7.98 16.58
CA VAL A 85 3.43 7.47 17.95
C VAL A 85 1.96 7.08 18.15
N ILE A 86 1.73 5.81 18.47
CA ILE A 86 0.40 5.21 18.52
C ILE A 86 0.12 4.77 19.96
N PRO A 87 -0.87 5.38 20.65
CA PRO A 87 -1.30 4.90 21.96
C PRO A 87 -1.82 3.47 21.88
N LEU A 88 -1.50 2.64 22.87
CA LEU A 88 -1.99 1.27 22.91
C LEU A 88 -3.53 1.24 23.06
N GLY A 89 -4.17 0.37 22.27
CA GLY A 89 -5.61 0.13 22.31
C GLY A 89 -6.48 1.24 21.73
N LYS A 90 -5.90 2.28 21.11
CA LYS A 90 -6.65 3.38 20.48
C LYS A 90 -6.40 3.42 18.97
N PRO A 91 -7.45 3.41 18.14
CA PRO A 91 -7.32 3.70 16.73
C PRO A 91 -6.73 5.09 16.52
N THR A 92 -5.71 5.18 15.67
CA THR A 92 -5.01 6.42 15.35
C THR A 92 -4.84 6.51 13.84
N VAL A 93 -5.38 7.57 13.23
CA VAL A 93 -5.10 7.89 11.82
C VAL A 93 -3.69 8.44 11.73
N VAL A 94 -2.80 7.68 11.09
CA VAL A 94 -1.38 8.05 10.94
C VAL A 94 -1.10 8.76 9.62
N GLY A 95 -2.06 8.71 8.69
CA GLY A 95 -1.96 9.40 7.40
C GLY A 95 -3.25 9.37 6.61
N ALA A 96 -3.40 10.37 5.74
CA ALA A 96 -4.44 10.45 4.74
C ALA A 96 -3.85 10.96 3.42
N MET A 97 -4.37 10.50 2.30
CA MET A 97 -3.96 10.89 0.96
C MET A 97 -5.18 10.98 0.06
N ASP A 98 -5.34 12.12 -0.60
CA ASP A 98 -6.32 12.27 -1.69
C ASP A 98 -5.65 11.87 -3.01
N ASP A 99 -6.29 10.98 -3.76
CA ASP A 99 -5.80 10.57 -5.08
C ASP A 99 -6.08 11.68 -6.09
N VAL A 100 -5.06 12.26 -6.69
CA VAL A 100 -5.25 13.33 -7.69
C VAL A 100 -5.89 12.82 -8.98
N ALA A 101 -5.79 11.53 -9.27
CA ALA A 101 -6.31 10.90 -10.48
C ALA A 101 -7.68 10.23 -10.28
N SER A 102 -8.25 10.28 -9.06
CA SER A 102 -9.61 9.78 -8.82
C SER A 102 -10.30 10.49 -7.67
N ASN A 103 -11.61 10.36 -7.52
CA ASN A 103 -12.32 10.90 -6.34
C ASN A 103 -12.17 10.00 -5.10
N ARG A 104 -10.99 9.41 -4.88
CA ARG A 104 -10.72 8.50 -3.77
C ARG A 104 -9.82 9.18 -2.74
N ARG A 105 -10.10 8.91 -1.48
CA ARG A 105 -9.25 9.24 -0.35
C ARG A 105 -8.83 7.96 0.35
N TYR A 106 -7.54 7.84 0.61
CA TYR A 106 -6.93 6.75 1.36
C TYR A 106 -6.65 7.24 2.77
N GLU A 107 -7.02 6.46 3.77
CA GLU A 107 -6.68 6.71 5.16
C GLU A 107 -6.01 5.48 5.76
N ILE A 108 -4.96 5.71 6.53
CA ILE A 108 -4.22 4.66 7.21
C ILE A 108 -4.48 4.83 8.69
N GLU A 109 -5.33 3.97 9.21
CA GLU A 109 -5.62 3.87 10.63
C GLU A 109 -4.89 2.69 11.23
N VAL A 110 -4.24 2.91 12.38
CA VAL A 110 -3.51 1.88 13.09
C VAL A 110 -3.99 1.80 14.53
N THR A 111 -4.22 0.56 14.98
CA THR A 111 -4.44 0.24 16.39
C THR A 111 -3.32 -0.69 16.85
N ALA A 112 -2.54 -0.25 17.84
CA ALA A 112 -1.47 -1.06 18.43
C ALA A 112 -1.98 -1.81 19.67
N THR A 113 -1.80 -3.12 19.70
CA THR A 113 -2.15 -3.97 20.85
C THR A 113 -0.96 -4.81 21.27
N LYS A 114 -0.64 -4.81 22.57
CA LYS A 114 0.41 -5.66 23.12
C LYS A 114 -0.08 -7.11 23.16
N VAL A 115 0.65 -8.01 22.51
CA VAL A 115 0.40 -9.45 22.58
C VAL A 115 0.87 -9.94 23.96
N ARG A 116 0.06 -10.78 24.61
CA ARG A 116 0.37 -11.39 25.90
C ARG A 116 1.17 -12.67 25.72
#